data_AF-A0A5D4G016-F1
#
_entry.id   AF-A0A5D4G016-F1
#
_cell.length_a   1.000
_cell.length_b   1.000
_cell.length_c   1.000
_cell.angle_alpha   90.00
_cell.angle_beta   90.00
_cell.angle_gamma   90.00
#
_symmetry.space_group_name_H-M   'P 1'
#
loop_
_entity.id
_entity.type
_entity.pdbx_description
1 polymer ?
#
loop_
_entity_poly.entity_id
_entity_poly.type
_entity_poly.pdbx_seq_one_letter_code
_entity_poly.pdbx_strand_id
1 'polypeptide(L)'
;MTQTITKAGPPPSDVQNDGAGEGNDASGDADERTEPQRERARPKPQRVKKGECPYLESNSNTRPGEIVSMYCDGRWMRAGRNGTDHVWVERFDGAEWGEVEADGVTTSGMQGPCFSDARLRRLGAPEKLIDMVTLCD
;
A
#
# COMPACT_ATOMS: atom_id res chain seq x y z
N MET A 1 42.57 7.49 13.05
CA MET A 1 41.80 7.40 11.80
C MET A 1 40.35 7.19 12.19
N THR A 2 39.52 8.22 12.12
CA THR A 2 38.15 8.21 12.64
C THR A 2 37.23 8.58 11.48
N GLN A 3 36.45 7.61 10.98
CA GLN A 3 35.52 7.81 9.87
C GLN A 3 34.13 8.14 10.45
N THR A 4 33.66 9.36 10.20
CA THR A 4 32.29 9.80 10.48
C THR A 4 31.44 9.56 9.23
N ILE A 5 30.44 8.69 9.32
CA ILE A 5 29.49 8.41 8.25
C ILE A 5 28.30 9.37 8.39
N THR A 6 28.15 10.26 7.43
CA THR A 6 27.08 11.26 7.36
C THR A 6 25.76 10.62 6.94
N LYS A 7 24.75 10.75 7.81
CA LYS A 7 23.33 10.44 7.59
C LYS A 7 22.77 11.38 6.51
N ALA A 8 22.40 10.84 5.35
CA ALA A 8 21.67 11.58 4.32
C ALA A 8 20.25 11.89 4.83
N GLY A 9 19.95 13.18 5.01
CA GLY A 9 18.61 13.67 5.28
C GLY A 9 17.74 13.68 4.01
N PRO A 10 16.40 13.76 4.16
CA PRO A 10 15.48 13.89 3.03
C PRO A 10 15.70 15.23 2.27
N PRO A 11 15.43 15.27 0.95
CA PRO A 11 15.60 16.48 0.15
C PRO A 11 14.60 17.60 0.53
N PRO A 12 14.98 18.89 0.39
CA PRO A 12 14.14 20.01 0.80
C PRO A 12 12.92 20.21 -0.10
N SER A 13 11.79 20.55 0.55
CA SER A 13 10.56 20.99 -0.08
C SER A 13 10.58 22.49 -0.32
N ASP A 14 10.67 22.89 -1.59
CA ASP A 14 10.34 24.24 -2.02
C ASP A 14 9.67 24.14 -3.40
N VAL A 15 8.44 24.65 -3.51
CA VAL A 15 7.98 25.53 -4.59
C VAL A 15 6.51 25.92 -4.30
N GLN A 16 6.31 27.24 -4.24
CA GLN A 16 5.07 27.96 -4.02
C GLN A 16 4.00 27.69 -5.10
N ASN A 17 2.72 27.84 -4.75
CA ASN A 17 1.69 28.04 -5.76
C ASN A 17 0.57 28.95 -5.27
N ASP A 18 0.69 30.24 -5.62
CA ASP A 18 -0.40 31.20 -5.74
C ASP A 18 -0.95 31.10 -7.16
N GLY A 19 -2.27 30.94 -7.35
CA GLY A 19 -2.86 31.06 -8.69
C GLY A 19 -4.23 30.41 -8.86
N ALA A 20 -5.26 31.25 -8.88
CA ALA A 20 -6.61 30.93 -9.30
C ALA A 20 -6.68 30.58 -10.80
N GLY A 21 -7.67 29.76 -11.19
CA GLY A 21 -7.99 29.51 -12.60
C GLY A 21 -9.08 28.46 -12.80
N GLU A 22 -10.32 28.93 -12.95
CA GLU A 22 -11.45 28.22 -13.55
C GLU A 22 -11.14 27.80 -15.01
N GLY A 23 -11.73 26.70 -15.48
CA GLY A 23 -11.64 26.31 -16.88
C GLY A 23 -12.39 25.01 -17.18
N ASN A 24 -13.48 25.13 -17.92
CA ASN A 24 -14.40 24.08 -18.32
C ASN A 24 -13.99 23.40 -19.65
N ASP A 25 -14.61 22.24 -19.89
CA ASP A 25 -15.12 21.70 -21.16
C ASP A 25 -14.21 21.09 -22.25
N ALA A 26 -14.71 19.93 -22.70
CA ALA A 26 -14.78 19.39 -24.06
C ALA A 26 -13.61 18.58 -24.70
N SER A 27 -13.92 17.29 -24.85
CA SER A 27 -13.92 16.48 -26.09
C SER A 27 -12.63 16.17 -26.86
N GLY A 28 -12.45 14.89 -27.17
CA GLY A 28 -11.52 14.42 -28.21
C GLY A 28 -11.40 12.89 -28.30
N ASP A 29 -11.98 12.33 -29.36
CA ASP A 29 -12.12 10.92 -29.72
C ASP A 29 -10.81 10.15 -30.03
N ALA A 30 -10.88 8.84 -29.75
CA ALA A 30 -10.31 7.66 -30.41
C ALA A 30 -8.87 7.68 -30.97
N ASP A 31 -7.98 6.87 -30.38
CA ASP A 31 -6.96 6.12 -31.13
C ASP A 31 -6.67 4.75 -30.49
N GLU A 32 -6.27 3.82 -31.35
CA GLU A 32 -6.44 2.39 -31.29
C GLU A 32 -5.32 1.67 -30.51
N ARG A 33 -5.74 0.79 -29.58
CA ARG A 33 -5.10 -0.49 -29.25
C ARG A 33 -3.56 -0.49 -29.11
N THR A 34 -3.09 -0.10 -27.93
CA THR A 34 -2.14 -0.90 -27.15
C THR A 34 -2.44 -0.60 -25.69
N GLU A 35 -3.25 -1.42 -25.02
CA GLU A 35 -3.30 -1.39 -23.56
C GLU A 35 -1.95 -1.97 -23.08
N PRO A 36 -1.00 -1.18 -22.53
CA PRO A 36 -0.02 -1.78 -21.66
C PRO A 36 -0.84 -2.28 -20.47
N GLN A 37 -0.97 -3.60 -20.43
CA GLN A 37 -1.38 -4.42 -19.31
C GLN A 37 -1.73 -3.57 -18.11
N ARG A 38 -3.04 -3.34 -17.89
CA ARG A 38 -3.65 -2.75 -16.70
C ARG A 38 -2.86 -3.21 -15.49
N GLU A 39 -1.82 -2.45 -15.19
CA GLU A 39 -0.84 -2.83 -14.22
C GLU A 39 -1.67 -2.99 -12.96
N ARG A 40 -1.42 -4.05 -12.21
CA ARG A 40 -2.06 -4.25 -10.92
C ARG A 40 -1.48 -3.21 -9.96
N ALA A 41 -1.51 -1.94 -10.35
CA ALA A 41 -1.18 -0.79 -9.56
C ALA A 41 -2.03 -0.92 -8.32
N ARG A 42 -1.32 -1.12 -7.21
CA ARG A 42 -1.89 -1.08 -5.89
C ARG A 42 -2.56 0.30 -5.75
N PRO A 43 -3.76 0.36 -5.18
CA PRO A 43 -4.45 1.63 -5.01
C PRO A 43 -3.50 2.59 -4.26
N LYS A 44 -3.41 3.82 -4.76
CA LYS A 44 -2.63 4.85 -4.06
C LYS A 44 -3.25 5.08 -2.68
N PRO A 45 -2.44 5.29 -1.64
CA PRO A 45 -2.94 5.49 -0.30
C PRO A 45 -3.94 6.65 -0.26
N GLN A 46 -5.15 6.37 0.22
CA GLN A 46 -6.23 7.34 0.30
C GLN A 46 -6.06 8.17 1.58
N ARG A 47 -6.25 9.50 1.47
CA ARG A 47 -6.34 10.40 2.64
C ARG A 47 -7.63 10.14 3.41
N VAL A 48 -7.62 9.13 4.27
CA VAL A 48 -8.72 8.83 5.19
C VAL A 48 -8.57 9.61 6.49
N LYS A 49 -9.68 9.77 7.23
CA LYS A 49 -9.66 10.30 8.59
C LYS A 49 -8.78 9.41 9.47
N LYS A 50 -8.10 10.05 10.42
CA LYS A 50 -7.07 9.46 11.29
C LYS A 50 -7.51 8.09 11.86
N GLY A 51 -6.83 7.01 11.44
CA GLY A 51 -6.97 5.68 12.03
C GLY A 51 -8.23 4.89 11.65
N GLU A 52 -9.05 5.34 10.69
CA GLU A 52 -10.11 4.51 10.12
C GLU A 52 -9.55 3.58 9.03
N CYS A 53 -10.09 2.37 8.95
CA CYS A 53 -9.74 1.37 7.95
C CYS A 53 -10.25 1.79 6.58
N PRO A 54 -9.36 1.98 5.58
CA PRO A 54 -9.73 2.57 4.29
C PRO A 54 -10.51 1.62 3.36
N TYR A 55 -10.46 0.31 3.62
CA TYR A 55 -11.14 -0.71 2.81
C TYR A 55 -12.22 -1.43 3.60
N LEU A 56 -13.26 -1.84 2.88
CA LEU A 56 -14.32 -2.68 3.44
C LEU A 56 -13.79 -4.08 3.78
N GLU A 57 -14.34 -4.69 4.82
CA GLU A 57 -14.05 -6.08 5.14
C GLU A 57 -14.61 -7.02 4.07
N SER A 58 -13.85 -8.09 3.78
CA SER A 58 -14.32 -9.12 2.85
C SER A 58 -15.53 -9.87 3.43
N ASN A 59 -16.59 -10.01 2.63
CA ASN A 59 -17.77 -10.78 2.98
C ASN A 59 -18.35 -11.50 1.75
N SER A 60 -19.42 -12.27 1.94
CA SER A 60 -20.03 -13.08 0.87
C SER A 60 -20.54 -12.29 -0.34
N ASN A 61 -20.71 -10.96 -0.22
CA ASN A 61 -21.14 -10.09 -1.30
C ASN A 61 -19.98 -9.37 -2.01
N THR A 62 -18.75 -9.48 -1.48
CA THR A 62 -17.58 -8.85 -2.10
C THR A 62 -17.29 -9.47 -3.45
N ARG A 63 -17.15 -8.64 -4.49
CA ARG A 63 -16.90 -9.13 -5.85
C ARG A 63 -15.43 -9.56 -6.01
N PRO A 64 -15.14 -10.52 -6.91
CA PRO A 64 -13.75 -10.82 -7.27
C PRO A 64 -13.04 -9.58 -7.81
N GLY A 65 -11.81 -9.36 -7.37
CA GLY A 65 -10.97 -8.23 -7.78
C GLY A 65 -11.18 -6.93 -7.01
N GLU A 66 -12.23 -6.82 -6.18
CA GLU A 66 -12.41 -5.69 -5.26
C GLU A 66 -11.34 -5.69 -4.17
N ILE A 67 -10.96 -4.49 -3.72
CA ILE A 67 -9.96 -4.32 -2.67
C ILE A 67 -10.66 -4.39 -1.33
N VAL A 68 -10.16 -5.26 -0.47
CA VAL A 68 -10.73 -5.51 0.85
C VAL A 68 -9.66 -5.47 1.92
N SER A 69 -10.09 -5.09 3.12
CA SER A 69 -9.35 -5.31 4.35
C SER A 69 -9.62 -6.73 4.84
N MET A 70 -8.57 -7.53 4.99
CA MET A 70 -8.63 -8.86 5.61
C MET A 70 -8.32 -8.77 7.11
N TYR A 71 -7.64 -7.70 7.52
CA TYR A 71 -7.40 -7.32 8.90
C TYR A 71 -7.22 -5.82 8.96
N CYS A 72 -7.82 -5.16 9.94
CA CYS A 72 -7.45 -3.80 10.28
C CYS A 72 -7.74 -3.50 11.76
N ASP A 73 -6.81 -2.81 12.42
CA ASP A 73 -6.94 -2.34 13.81
C ASP A 73 -6.84 -0.82 13.96
N GLY A 74 -6.88 -0.10 12.84
CA GLY A 74 -6.73 1.36 12.78
C GLY A 74 -5.28 1.87 12.83
N ARG A 75 -4.29 0.98 12.99
CA ARG A 75 -2.85 1.30 12.83
C ARG A 75 -2.18 0.45 11.76
N TRP A 76 -2.64 -0.78 11.61
CA TRP A 76 -2.14 -1.79 10.71
C TRP A 76 -3.28 -2.40 9.94
N MET A 77 -3.02 -2.76 8.69
CA MET A 77 -3.99 -3.40 7.83
C MET A 77 -3.31 -4.45 6.96
N ARG A 78 -3.95 -5.62 6.81
CA ARG A 78 -3.67 -6.55 5.72
C ARG A 78 -4.77 -6.37 4.68
N ALA A 79 -4.38 -5.92 3.51
CA ALA A 79 -5.29 -5.70 2.40
C ALA A 79 -5.00 -6.67 1.26
N GLY A 80 -5.98 -6.85 0.38
CA GLY A 80 -5.81 -7.64 -0.81
C GLY A 80 -6.94 -7.47 -1.80
N ARG A 81 -6.74 -8.00 -3.01
CA ARG A 81 -7.81 -8.12 -3.99
C ARG A 81 -8.55 -9.43 -3.77
N ASN A 82 -9.84 -9.33 -3.47
CA ASN A 82 -10.71 -10.47 -3.17
C ASN A 82 -10.67 -11.50 -4.31
N GLY A 83 -10.58 -12.78 -3.96
CA GLY A 83 -10.46 -13.88 -4.92
C GLY A 83 -9.15 -13.89 -5.71
N THR A 84 -8.09 -13.23 -5.23
CA THR A 84 -6.76 -13.26 -5.84
C THR A 84 -5.67 -13.39 -4.78
N ASP A 85 -4.47 -13.74 -5.23
CA ASP A 85 -3.29 -13.90 -4.38
C ASP A 85 -2.57 -12.56 -4.11
N HIS A 86 -3.14 -11.47 -4.63
CA HIS A 86 -2.59 -10.13 -4.52
C HIS A 86 -2.93 -9.55 -3.14
N VAL A 87 -1.99 -9.68 -2.22
CA VAL A 87 -2.07 -9.17 -0.85
C VAL A 87 -0.96 -8.14 -0.55
N TRP A 88 -1.14 -7.33 0.49
CA TRP A 88 -0.14 -6.42 1.05
C TRP A 88 -0.47 -6.02 2.48
N VAL A 89 0.50 -5.35 3.10
CA VAL A 89 0.37 -4.77 4.44
C VAL A 89 0.46 -3.25 4.32
N GLU A 90 -0.39 -2.54 5.03
CA GLU A 90 -0.33 -1.10 5.19
C GLU A 90 -0.22 -0.73 6.67
N ARG A 91 0.41 0.40 6.94
CA ARG A 91 0.55 0.98 8.27
C ARG A 91 0.15 2.45 8.24
N PHE A 92 -0.64 2.86 9.22
CA PHE A 92 -0.96 4.25 9.47
C PHE A 92 0.16 4.94 10.25
N ASP A 93 0.77 5.98 9.68
CA ASP A 93 1.86 6.72 10.32
C ASP A 93 1.36 7.78 11.32
N GLY A 94 0.09 8.15 11.24
CA GLY A 94 -0.53 9.23 12.02
C GLY A 94 -1.24 10.27 11.15
N ALA A 95 -0.91 10.32 9.86
CA ALA A 95 -1.50 11.19 8.85
C ALA A 95 -2.05 10.39 7.65
N GLU A 96 -1.31 9.38 7.19
CA GLU A 96 -1.67 8.58 6.01
C GLU A 96 -1.37 7.09 6.21
N TRP A 97 -2.09 6.27 5.45
CA TRP A 97 -1.75 4.86 5.31
C TRP A 97 -0.62 4.73 4.31
N GLY A 98 0.43 3.99 4.66
CA GLY A 98 1.53 3.68 3.76
C GLY A 98 1.71 2.18 3.64
N GLU A 99 1.96 1.70 2.41
CA GLU A 99 2.31 0.30 2.20
C GLU A 99 3.63 -0.02 2.90
N VAL A 100 3.66 -1.15 3.61
CA VAL A 100 4.88 -1.71 4.14
C VAL A 100 5.49 -2.56 3.03
N GLU A 101 6.67 -2.15 2.58
CA GLU A 101 7.43 -2.87 1.57
C GLU A 101 7.66 -4.32 2.00
N ALA A 102 7.32 -5.25 1.12
CA ALA A 102 7.62 -6.66 1.31
C ALA A 102 9.14 -6.88 1.30
N ASP A 103 9.63 -7.76 2.17
CA ASP A 103 11.07 -8.06 2.24
C ASP A 103 11.50 -9.04 1.12
N GLY A 104 10.54 -9.70 0.48
CA GLY A 104 10.78 -10.56 -0.66
C GLY A 104 9.50 -11.12 -1.26
N VAL A 105 9.68 -12.15 -2.08
CA VAL A 105 8.60 -12.95 -2.66
C VAL A 105 8.86 -14.41 -2.29
N THR A 106 7.82 -15.14 -1.91
CA THR A 106 7.93 -16.58 -1.66
C THR A 106 8.34 -17.34 -2.92
N THR A 107 9.33 -18.21 -2.79
CA THR A 107 9.81 -19.07 -3.88
C THR A 107 9.20 -20.47 -3.84
N SER A 108 8.53 -20.82 -2.73
CA SER A 108 7.81 -22.07 -2.51
C SER A 108 6.30 -21.82 -2.52
N GLY A 109 5.54 -22.70 -3.20
CA GLY A 109 4.08 -22.59 -3.30
C GLY A 109 3.60 -21.45 -4.20
N MET A 110 2.59 -20.72 -3.75
CA MET A 110 2.00 -19.58 -4.47
C MET A 110 2.89 -18.34 -4.29
N GLN A 111 3.39 -17.79 -5.40
CA GLN A 111 4.27 -16.61 -5.38
C GLN A 111 3.49 -15.40 -4.86
N GLY A 112 3.89 -14.91 -3.69
CA GLY A 112 3.30 -13.75 -3.04
C GLY A 112 4.33 -12.99 -2.21
N PRO A 113 4.02 -11.77 -1.76
CA PRO A 113 4.93 -11.01 -0.90
C PRO A 113 5.17 -11.75 0.41
N CYS A 114 6.43 -11.79 0.85
CA CYS A 114 6.80 -12.25 2.18
C CYS A 114 7.36 -11.11 3.02
N PHE A 115 7.20 -11.21 4.34
CA PHE A 115 7.63 -10.19 5.29
C PHE A 115 8.53 -10.80 6.36
N SER A 116 9.51 -10.05 6.83
CA SER A 116 10.34 -10.43 7.97
C SER A 116 9.57 -10.24 9.28
N ASP A 117 9.38 -11.31 10.06
CA ASP A 117 8.78 -11.23 11.41
C ASP A 117 9.50 -10.18 12.26
N ALA A 118 10.83 -10.23 12.29
CA ALA A 118 11.63 -9.30 13.07
C ALA A 118 11.43 -7.84 12.64
N ARG A 119 11.25 -7.57 11.33
CA ARG A 119 10.95 -6.22 10.83
C ARG A 119 9.56 -5.77 11.27
N LEU A 120 8.54 -6.60 11.09
CA LEU A 120 7.17 -6.29 11.50
C LEU A 120 7.09 -6.00 13.01
N ARG A 121 7.70 -6.86 13.84
CA ARG A 121 7.79 -6.64 15.29
C ARG A 121 8.51 -5.34 15.64
N ARG A 122 9.66 -5.03 15.00
CA ARG A 122 10.37 -3.75 15.21
C ARG A 122 9.53 -2.53 14.83
N LEU A 123 8.67 -2.64 13.82
CA LEU A 123 7.75 -1.57 13.42
C LEU A 123 6.54 -1.44 14.35
N GLY A 124 6.34 -2.39 15.27
CA GLY A 124 5.21 -2.43 16.20
C GLY A 124 3.96 -3.04 15.57
N ALA A 125 4.11 -3.98 14.65
CA ALA A 125 2.99 -4.77 14.15
C ALA A 125 2.40 -5.64 15.26
N PRO A 126 1.06 -5.76 15.34
CA PRO A 126 0.40 -6.66 16.28
C PRO A 126 0.62 -8.12 15.87
N GLU A 127 0.67 -9.03 16.85
CA GLU A 127 0.87 -10.47 16.60
C GLU A 127 -0.18 -11.04 15.64
N LYS A 128 -1.44 -10.61 15.79
CA LYS A 128 -2.53 -11.01 14.89
C LYS A 128 -2.26 -10.68 13.42
N LEU A 129 -1.61 -9.56 13.10
CA LEU A 129 -1.21 -9.24 11.72
C LEU A 129 -0.10 -10.19 11.26
N ILE A 130 0.90 -10.41 12.11
CA ILE A 130 2.07 -11.26 11.82
C ILE A 130 1.61 -12.69 11.50
N ASP A 131 0.63 -13.22 12.23
CA ASP A 131 0.06 -14.55 12.00
C ASP A 131 -0.72 -14.68 10.68
N MET A 132 -1.13 -13.55 10.08
CA MET A 132 -1.91 -13.53 8.83
C MET A 132 -1.09 -13.27 7.57
N VAL A 133 0.14 -12.82 7.71
CA VAL A 133 1.02 -12.57 6.57
C VAL A 133 1.91 -13.77 6.31
N THR A 134 2.41 -13.84 5.08
CA THR A 134 3.44 -14.83 4.75
C THR A 134 4.78 -14.30 5.25
N LEU A 135 5.47 -15.09 6.07
CA LEU A 135 6.81 -14.77 6.52
C LEU A 135 7.85 -15.25 5.50
N CYS A 136 8.94 -14.52 5.34
CA CYS A 136 10.07 -15.00 4.55
C CYS A 136 10.80 -16.13 5.29
N ASP A 137 11.27 -17.13 4.54
CA ASP A 137 12.14 -18.21 5.02
C ASP A 137 13.56 -17.73 5.40
#